data_AF-A0A4V1SN51-F1
#
_entry.id   AF-A0A4V1SN51-F1
#
_cell.length_a   1.000
_cell.length_b   1.000
_cell.length_c   1.000
_cell.angle_alpha   90.00
_cell.angle_beta   90.00
_cell.angle_gamma   90.00
#
_symmetry.space_group_name_H-M   'P 1'
#
loop_
_entity.id
_entity.type
_entity.pdbx_description
1 polymer ?
#
loop_
_entity_poly.entity_id
_entity_poly.type
_entity_poly.pdbx_seq_one_letter_code
_entity_poly.pdbx_strand_id
1 'polypeptide(L)'
;MGAVSRGCNEVSTGIPADTLIIGEGSFPLYWSSTYTKSILAIYDVAVDGAAIQKSILKDKVPINFDSITKSLPPGDYYWNITDEEGNGCERSFLRLLDSATYEQNVYMLIENIPNTTMAEIAFARSFILQQHFYIAPALASSKLAAELEPSNKLYKKNLAQFYATQF
;
A
#
# COMPACT_ATOMS: atom_id res chain seq x y z
N MET A 1 -22.45 25.76 4.39
CA MET A 1 -22.66 24.37 4.87
C MET A 1 -21.65 23.49 4.14
N GLY A 2 -20.47 23.29 4.73
CA GLY A 2 -19.44 22.43 4.14
C GLY A 2 -19.45 21.10 4.88
N ALA A 3 -20.17 20.12 4.34
CA ALA A 3 -20.03 18.74 4.81
C ALA A 3 -18.67 18.23 4.29
N VAL A 4 -17.65 18.36 5.13
CA VAL A 4 -16.43 17.58 4.96
C VAL A 4 -16.85 16.15 5.28
N SER A 5 -17.09 15.32 4.27
CA SER A 5 -17.27 13.88 4.46
C SER A 5 -15.94 13.37 5.01
N ARG A 6 -15.85 13.31 6.33
CA ARG A 6 -14.81 12.59 7.06
C ARG A 6 -14.82 11.15 6.52
N GLY A 7 -13.63 10.62 6.30
CA GLY A 7 -13.38 9.42 5.49
C GLY A 7 -14.31 8.24 5.74
N CYS A 8 -14.32 7.35 4.75
CA CYS A 8 -14.93 6.03 4.79
C CYS A 8 -14.84 5.41 6.20
N ASN A 9 -15.94 5.38 6.96
CA ASN A 9 -15.95 4.72 8.26
C ASN A 9 -16.10 3.20 8.11
N GLU A 10 -16.38 2.75 6.90
CA GLU A 10 -16.68 1.37 6.54
C GLU A 10 -15.42 0.53 6.30
N VAL A 11 -14.28 1.17 6.01
CA VAL A 11 -13.01 0.51 5.68
C VAL A 11 -11.85 1.30 6.28
N SER A 12 -10.97 0.57 6.98
CA SER A 12 -9.72 1.12 7.53
C SER A 12 -8.53 0.28 7.07
N THR A 13 -7.41 0.91 6.74
CA THR A 13 -6.16 0.27 6.33
C THR A 13 -5.02 0.59 7.28
N GLY A 14 -4.10 -0.36 7.49
CA GLY A 14 -3.01 -0.25 8.48
C GLY A 14 -2.00 0.84 8.15
N ILE A 15 -1.91 1.18 6.88
CA ILE A 15 -1.12 2.28 6.32
C ILE A 15 -1.99 3.11 5.38
N PRO A 16 -1.65 4.38 5.13
CA PRO A 16 -2.27 5.16 4.06
C PRO A 16 -2.13 4.42 2.72
N ALA A 17 -3.26 4.19 2.05
CA ALA A 17 -3.34 3.38 0.84
C ALA A 17 -4.20 4.03 -0.25
N ASP A 18 -4.45 5.33 -0.16
CA ASP A 18 -5.17 6.11 -1.18
C ASP A 18 -4.43 6.13 -2.53
N THR A 19 -3.12 5.88 -2.50
CA THR A 19 -2.26 5.75 -3.67
C THR A 19 -1.27 4.61 -3.44
N LEU A 20 -1.20 3.68 -4.40
CA LEU A 20 -0.26 2.56 -4.39
C LEU A 20 0.48 2.50 -5.73
N ILE A 21 1.81 2.32 -5.67
CA ILE A 21 2.64 2.03 -6.85
C ILE A 21 3.22 0.63 -6.69
N ILE A 22 2.90 -0.26 -7.63
CA ILE A 22 3.26 -1.68 -7.60
C ILE A 22 3.99 -2.04 -8.89
N GLY A 23 5.05 -2.82 -8.79
CA GLY A 23 5.77 -3.35 -9.95
C GLY A 23 6.59 -4.59 -9.58
N GLU A 24 7.37 -4.49 -8.50
CA GLU A 24 8.05 -5.65 -7.91
C GLU A 24 7.90 -5.67 -6.38
N GLY A 25 7.83 -6.88 -5.83
CA GLY A 25 7.79 -7.14 -4.40
C GLY A 25 6.37 -7.09 -3.83
N SER A 26 6.18 -7.85 -2.74
CA SER A 26 4.89 -7.93 -2.05
C SER A 26 4.93 -7.17 -0.73
N PHE A 27 3.79 -6.60 -0.35
CA PHE A 27 3.57 -6.11 1.01
C PHE A 27 2.19 -6.55 1.50
N PRO A 28 2.05 -6.93 2.78
CA PRO A 28 0.74 -7.21 3.35
C PRO A 28 0.03 -5.89 3.67
N LEU A 29 -1.09 -5.61 3.00
CA LEU A 29 -1.96 -4.51 3.42
C LEU A 29 -2.97 -5.05 4.43
N TYR A 30 -2.75 -4.75 5.71
CA TYR A 30 -3.73 -5.02 6.76
C TYR A 30 -4.91 -4.06 6.65
N TRP A 31 -6.10 -4.56 6.90
CA TRP A 31 -7.34 -3.82 6.75
C TRP A 31 -8.42 -4.38 7.69
N SER A 32 -9.46 -3.58 7.88
CA SER A 32 -10.72 -3.98 8.51
C SER A 32 -11.88 -3.33 7.79
N SER A 33 -13.06 -3.91 7.91
CA SER A 33 -14.28 -3.32 7.39
C SER A 33 -15.49 -3.64 8.28
N THR A 34 -16.50 -2.79 8.21
CA THR A 34 -17.83 -3.03 8.80
C THR A 34 -18.73 -3.91 7.92
N TYR A 35 -18.32 -4.19 6.68
CA TYR A 35 -19.08 -5.04 5.76
C TYR A 35 -19.11 -6.49 6.24
N THR A 36 -20.28 -7.13 6.16
CA THR A 36 -20.43 -8.57 6.48
C THR A 36 -19.63 -9.45 5.52
N LYS A 37 -19.53 -9.04 4.25
CA LYS A 37 -18.66 -9.68 3.26
C LYS A 37 -18.00 -8.62 2.40
N SER A 38 -16.68 -8.59 2.47
CA SER A 38 -15.86 -7.58 1.81
C SER A 38 -15.29 -8.11 0.50
N ILE A 39 -15.33 -7.29 -0.54
CA ILE A 39 -14.80 -7.58 -1.86
C ILE A 39 -13.80 -6.49 -2.20
N LEU A 40 -12.57 -6.87 -2.53
CA LEU A 40 -11.67 -5.95 -3.22
C LEU A 40 -12.05 -5.90 -4.68
N ALA A 41 -12.29 -4.71 -5.19
CA ALA A 41 -12.62 -4.48 -6.60
C ALA A 41 -11.58 -3.56 -7.25
N ILE A 42 -11.19 -3.89 -8.48
CA ILE A 42 -10.30 -3.08 -9.33
C ILE A 42 -11.10 -2.55 -10.52
N TYR A 43 -10.78 -1.33 -10.95
CA TYR A 43 -11.47 -0.59 -12.00
C TYR A 43 -10.47 0.13 -12.92
N ASP A 44 -10.87 0.37 -14.17
CA ASP A 44 -10.10 1.18 -15.14
C ASP A 44 -10.35 2.69 -15.00
N VAL A 45 -11.39 3.09 -14.26
CA VAL A 45 -11.82 4.48 -14.13
C VAL A 45 -12.04 4.88 -12.67
N ALA A 46 -11.84 6.16 -12.36
CA ALA A 46 -11.93 6.68 -10.99
C ALA A 46 -13.36 6.72 -10.45
N VAL A 47 -14.33 6.98 -11.32
CA VAL A 47 -15.74 7.19 -10.97
C VAL A 47 -16.60 6.45 -11.97
N ASP A 48 -17.67 5.81 -11.47
CA ASP A 48 -18.62 5.01 -12.25
C ASP A 48 -17.96 3.84 -13.03
N GLY A 49 -18.75 2.94 -13.60
CA GLY A 49 -18.22 1.78 -14.34
C GLY A 49 -17.98 0.53 -13.49
N ALA A 50 -17.97 -0.61 -14.19
CA ALA A 50 -17.90 -1.93 -13.59
C ALA A 50 -16.47 -2.30 -13.17
N ALA A 51 -16.37 -3.11 -12.13
CA ALA A 51 -15.08 -3.68 -11.73
C ALA A 51 -14.57 -4.66 -12.79
N ILE A 52 -13.31 -4.54 -13.16
CA ILE A 52 -12.62 -5.45 -14.09
C ILE A 52 -12.09 -6.69 -13.38
N GLN A 53 -11.86 -6.58 -12.07
CA GLN A 53 -11.47 -7.69 -11.21
C GLN A 53 -12.14 -7.55 -9.84
N LYS A 54 -12.49 -8.70 -9.25
CA LYS A 54 -13.04 -8.79 -7.90
C LYS A 54 -12.39 -9.94 -7.17
N SER A 55 -12.03 -9.73 -5.90
CA SER A 55 -11.54 -10.77 -5.00
C SER A 55 -12.29 -10.71 -3.69
N ILE A 56 -12.88 -11.83 -3.28
CA ILE A 56 -13.50 -11.94 -1.96
C ILE A 56 -12.38 -11.88 -0.92
N LEU A 57 -12.50 -10.92 0.00
CA LEU A 57 -11.57 -10.78 1.10
C LEU A 57 -12.05 -11.62 2.29
N LYS A 58 -11.09 -12.24 2.96
CA LYS A 58 -11.33 -12.97 4.22
C LYS A 58 -10.96 -12.05 5.37
N ASP A 59 -11.81 -12.01 6.39
CA ASP A 59 -11.55 -11.22 7.60
C ASP A 59 -10.16 -11.53 8.17
N LYS A 60 -9.44 -10.49 8.61
CA LYS A 60 -8.07 -10.53 9.17
C LYS A 60 -6.97 -11.08 8.26
N VAL A 61 -7.27 -11.39 7.00
CA VAL A 61 -6.25 -11.78 6.02
C VAL A 61 -5.79 -10.52 5.28
N PRO A 62 -4.50 -10.17 5.33
CA PRO A 62 -4.00 -8.99 4.62
C PRO A 62 -4.19 -9.14 3.12
N ILE A 63 -4.47 -8.03 2.44
CA ILE A 63 -4.57 -7.99 0.99
C ILE A 63 -3.16 -8.16 0.41
N ASN A 64 -3.04 -9.05 -0.57
CA ASN A 64 -1.84 -9.22 -1.38
C ASN A 64 -2.16 -8.78 -2.81
N PHE A 65 -1.80 -7.53 -3.13
CA PHE A 65 -2.10 -6.95 -4.44
C PHE A 65 -1.43 -7.72 -5.57
N ASP A 66 -0.23 -8.26 -5.40
CA ASP A 66 0.48 -9.02 -6.46
C ASP A 66 -0.37 -10.18 -6.99
N SER A 67 -1.11 -10.86 -6.10
CA SER A 67 -1.98 -11.97 -6.52
C SER A 67 -3.21 -11.49 -7.28
N ILE A 68 -3.70 -10.29 -6.97
CA ILE A 68 -4.91 -9.72 -7.55
C ILE A 68 -4.57 -9.13 -8.92
N THR A 69 -3.49 -8.37 -9.00
CA THR A 69 -3.10 -7.60 -10.19
C THR A 69 -2.26 -8.39 -11.18
N LYS A 70 -1.90 -9.66 -10.89
CA LYS A 70 -1.00 -10.49 -11.72
C LYS A 70 -1.37 -10.56 -13.21
N SER A 71 -2.66 -10.52 -13.53
CA SER A 71 -3.16 -10.62 -14.91
C SER A 71 -3.40 -9.27 -15.58
N LEU A 72 -3.23 -8.16 -14.86
CA LEU A 72 -3.36 -6.82 -15.41
C LEU A 72 -2.03 -6.39 -16.06
N PRO A 73 -2.07 -5.74 -17.24
CA PRO A 73 -0.89 -5.10 -17.80
C PRO A 73 -0.47 -3.89 -16.93
N PRO A 74 0.77 -3.39 -17.09
CA PRO A 74 1.16 -2.10 -16.55
C PRO A 74 0.20 -1.00 -17.01
N GLY A 75 -0.17 -0.10 -16.09
CA GLY A 75 -1.19 0.92 -16.32
C GLY A 75 -1.69 1.57 -15.04
N ASP A 76 -2.58 2.54 -15.22
CA ASP A 76 -3.26 3.25 -14.14
C ASP A 76 -4.64 2.64 -13.90
N TYR A 77 -4.91 2.30 -12.65
CA TYR A 77 -6.12 1.63 -12.18
C TYR A 77 -6.62 2.31 -10.91
N TYR A 78 -7.79 1.86 -10.49
CA TYR A 78 -8.43 2.30 -9.26
C TYR A 78 -8.92 1.09 -8.48
N TRP A 79 -8.96 1.20 -7.16
CA TRP A 79 -9.40 0.10 -6.30
C TRP A 79 -10.20 0.59 -5.11
N ASN A 80 -11.11 -0.25 -4.61
CA ASN A 80 -11.73 -0.04 -3.31
C ASN A 80 -12.12 -1.39 -2.69
N ILE A 81 -12.48 -1.36 -1.40
CA ILE A 81 -13.16 -2.46 -0.74
C ILE A 81 -14.65 -2.12 -0.71
N THR A 82 -15.49 -3.03 -1.21
CA THR A 82 -16.94 -2.89 -1.27
C THR A 82 -17.63 -4.01 -0.50
N ASP A 83 -18.93 -3.87 -0.27
CA ASP A 83 -19.81 -4.98 0.08
C ASP A 83 -20.15 -5.85 -1.16
N GLU A 84 -21.04 -6.82 -0.99
CA GLU A 84 -21.51 -7.71 -2.07
C GLU A 84 -22.37 -7.02 -3.13
N GLU A 85 -23.03 -5.92 -2.76
CA GLU A 85 -23.87 -5.13 -3.65
C GLU A 85 -23.04 -4.14 -4.48
N GLY A 86 -21.77 -3.96 -4.12
CA GLY A 86 -20.85 -3.03 -4.76
C GLY A 86 -20.86 -1.63 -4.14
N ASN A 87 -21.51 -1.46 -2.99
CA ASN A 87 -21.41 -0.22 -2.22
C ASN A 87 -20.05 -0.18 -1.54
N GLY A 88 -19.33 0.91 -1.75
CA GLY A 88 -18.01 1.11 -1.21
C GLY A 88 -17.67 2.57 -1.13
N CYS A 89 -16.50 2.84 -0.57
CA CYS A 89 -15.98 4.19 -0.48
C CYS A 89 -15.33 4.63 -1.81
N GLU A 90 -14.84 5.87 -1.82
CA GLU A 90 -14.11 6.42 -2.95
C GLU A 90 -12.97 5.49 -3.38
N ARG A 91 -12.73 5.40 -4.69
CA ARG A 91 -11.71 4.52 -5.24
C ARG A 91 -10.33 5.14 -5.03
N SER A 92 -9.44 4.39 -4.40
CA SER A 92 -8.02 4.68 -4.28
C SER A 92 -7.30 4.45 -5.61
N PHE A 93 -6.20 5.17 -5.83
CA PHE A 93 -5.39 5.04 -7.04
C PHE A 93 -4.39 3.89 -6.93
N LEU A 94 -4.22 3.15 -8.04
CA LEU A 94 -3.27 2.05 -8.17
C LEU A 94 -2.51 2.19 -9.50
N ARG A 95 -1.21 2.35 -9.43
CA ARG A 95 -0.33 2.32 -10.61
C ARG A 95 0.45 1.03 -10.66
N LEU A 96 0.30 0.30 -11.76
CA LEU A 96 1.08 -0.89 -12.07
C LEU A 96 2.20 -0.50 -13.05
N LEU A 97 3.44 -0.77 -12.66
CA LEU A 97 4.63 -0.54 -13.48
C LEU A 97 5.24 -1.87 -13.89
N ASP A 98 5.90 -1.90 -15.05
CA ASP A 98 6.83 -2.99 -15.35
C ASP A 98 8.05 -2.94 -14.41
N SER A 99 8.73 -4.08 -14.25
CA SER A 99 9.84 -4.21 -13.29
C SER A 99 10.97 -3.22 -13.55
N ALA A 100 11.33 -2.97 -14.82
CA ALA A 100 12.45 -2.08 -15.15
C ALA A 100 12.13 -0.62 -14.78
N THR A 101 10.94 -0.15 -15.13
CA THR A 101 10.47 1.20 -14.76
C THR A 101 10.35 1.33 -13.23
N TYR A 102 9.84 0.30 -12.56
CA TYR A 102 9.70 0.28 -11.11
C TYR A 102 11.05 0.39 -10.40
N GLU A 103 12.01 -0.47 -10.76
CA GLU A 103 13.37 -0.48 -10.21
C GLU A 103 14.09 0.86 -10.46
N GLN A 104 13.98 1.40 -11.68
CA GLN A 104 14.60 2.69 -12.02
C GLN A 104 14.03 3.82 -11.14
N ASN A 105 12.71 3.87 -10.96
CA ASN A 105 12.09 4.89 -10.11
C ASN A 105 12.51 4.74 -8.65
N VAL A 106 12.51 3.52 -8.12
CA VAL A 106 12.99 3.24 -6.76
C VAL A 106 14.44 3.71 -6.59
N TYR A 107 15.30 3.40 -7.56
CA TYR A 107 16.70 3.83 -7.55
C TYR A 107 16.84 5.36 -7.51
N MET A 108 16.17 6.08 -8.43
CA MET A 108 16.24 7.54 -8.50
C MET A 108 15.77 8.21 -7.20
N LEU A 109 14.80 7.63 -6.49
CA LEU A 109 14.32 8.17 -5.22
C LEU A 109 15.35 8.05 -4.10
N ILE A 110 16.21 7.04 -4.13
CA ILE A 110 17.10 6.71 -3.01
C ILE A 110 18.59 6.95 -3.29
N GLU A 111 18.95 7.31 -4.53
CA GLU A 111 20.35 7.48 -4.94
C GLU A 111 21.07 8.60 -4.18
N ASN A 112 20.34 9.65 -3.79
CA ASN A 112 20.90 10.85 -3.18
C ASN A 112 20.86 10.84 -1.63
N ILE A 113 20.59 9.68 -1.02
CA ILE A 113 20.60 9.57 0.44
C ILE A 113 22.03 9.76 0.95
N PRO A 114 22.26 10.70 1.89
CA PRO A 114 23.59 10.95 2.45
C PRO A 114 24.22 9.67 3.01
N ASN A 115 25.53 9.53 2.82
CA ASN A 115 26.24 8.38 3.34
C ASN A 115 26.44 8.49 4.85
N THR A 116 25.86 7.58 5.61
CA THR A 116 25.97 7.50 7.08
C THR A 116 26.13 6.02 7.51
N THR A 117 25.58 5.60 8.65
CA THR A 117 25.49 4.17 8.98
C THR A 117 24.51 3.43 8.07
N MET A 118 24.73 2.13 7.87
CA MET A 118 23.82 1.30 7.04
C MET A 118 22.38 1.28 7.60
N ALA A 119 22.22 1.34 8.93
CA ALA A 119 20.91 1.34 9.56
C ALA A 119 20.15 2.65 9.28
N GLU A 120 20.82 3.80 9.40
CA GLU A 120 20.26 5.10 9.06
C GLU A 120 19.94 5.24 7.57
N ILE A 121 20.82 4.74 6.69
CA ILE A 121 20.55 4.69 5.24
C ILE A 121 19.30 3.86 4.96
N ALA A 122 19.17 2.68 5.57
CA ALA A 122 17.99 1.82 5.41
C ALA A 122 16.71 2.49 5.95
N PHE A 123 16.80 3.18 7.10
CA PHE A 123 15.69 3.95 7.66
C PHE A 123 15.28 5.11 6.74
N ALA A 124 16.24 5.88 6.23
CA ALA A 124 15.99 6.99 5.30
C ALA A 124 15.36 6.49 3.98
N ARG A 125 15.83 5.36 3.44
CA ARG A 125 15.21 4.70 2.28
C ARG A 125 13.76 4.38 2.53
N SER A 126 13.46 3.75 3.67
CA SER A 126 12.09 3.40 4.04
C SER A 126 11.18 4.62 4.04
N PHE A 127 11.63 5.70 4.67
CA PHE A 127 10.88 6.95 4.78
C PHE A 127 10.61 7.59 3.41
N ILE A 128 11.64 7.76 2.58
CA ILE A 128 11.50 8.37 1.25
C ILE A 128 10.57 7.53 0.37
N LEU A 129 10.78 6.21 0.32
CA LEU A 129 9.95 5.32 -0.51
C LEU A 129 8.48 5.33 -0.07
N GLN A 130 8.21 5.40 1.23
CA GLN A 130 6.84 5.51 1.75
C GLN A 130 6.17 6.82 1.32
N GLN A 131 6.88 7.95 1.37
CA GLN A 131 6.37 9.25 0.90
C GLN A 131 6.04 9.26 -0.60
N HIS A 132 6.69 8.40 -1.37
CA HIS A 132 6.46 8.23 -2.79
C HIS A 132 5.62 7.00 -3.14
N PHE A 133 4.94 6.38 -2.16
CA PHE A 133 4.00 5.27 -2.33
C PHE A 133 4.60 3.94 -2.83
N TYR A 134 5.93 3.77 -2.75
CA TYR A 134 6.64 2.52 -3.04
C TYR A 134 6.70 1.65 -1.79
N ILE A 135 5.54 1.10 -1.38
CA ILE A 135 5.36 0.46 -0.08
C ILE A 135 6.18 -0.83 0.11
N ALA A 136 6.28 -1.69 -0.91
CA ALA A 136 7.06 -2.92 -0.82
C ALA A 136 8.56 -2.70 -0.51
N PRO A 137 9.30 -1.86 -1.27
CA PRO A 137 10.71 -1.59 -0.96
C PRO A 137 10.85 -0.72 0.30
N ALA A 138 9.85 0.10 0.65
CA ALA A 138 9.84 0.82 1.94
C ALA A 138 9.80 -0.14 3.13
N LEU A 139 8.95 -1.18 3.08
CA LEU A 139 8.88 -2.23 4.08
C LEU A 139 10.19 -3.01 4.18
N ALA A 140 10.76 -3.42 3.04
CA ALA A 140 12.04 -4.13 3.01
C ALA A 140 13.16 -3.32 3.68
N SER A 141 13.24 -2.02 3.36
CA SER A 141 14.21 -1.10 3.96
C SER A 141 13.97 -0.90 5.46
N SER A 142 12.71 -0.84 5.90
CA SER A 142 12.38 -0.73 7.33
C SER A 142 12.78 -1.96 8.13
N LYS A 143 12.63 -3.16 7.55
CA LYS A 143 13.07 -4.42 8.17
C LYS A 143 14.58 -4.39 8.37
N LEU A 144 15.32 -4.05 7.30
CA LEU A 144 16.77 -3.97 7.34
C LEU A 144 17.26 -2.98 8.41
N ALA A 145 16.64 -1.80 8.53
CA ALA A 145 17.00 -0.84 9.58
C ALA A 145 16.82 -1.43 11.00
N ALA A 146 15.70 -2.09 11.25
CA ALA A 146 15.40 -2.70 12.55
C ALA A 146 16.25 -3.95 12.85
N GLU A 147 16.71 -4.67 11.82
CA GLU A 147 17.63 -5.80 11.94
C GLU A 147 19.07 -5.33 12.24
N LEU A 148 19.51 -4.26 11.58
CA LEU A 148 20.85 -3.70 11.78
C LEU A 148 21.02 -3.03 13.14
N GLU A 149 19.97 -2.38 13.66
CA GLU A 149 20.00 -1.73 14.97
C GLU A 149 18.76 -2.06 15.82
N PRO A 150 18.66 -3.29 16.38
CA PRO A 150 17.46 -3.77 17.05
C PRO A 150 17.17 -3.09 18.39
N SER A 151 18.14 -2.39 19.00
CA SER A 151 17.89 -1.59 20.21
C SER A 151 17.19 -0.25 19.89
N ASN A 152 17.22 0.19 18.63
CA ASN A 152 16.69 1.48 18.21
C ASN A 152 15.16 1.46 18.17
N LYS A 153 14.53 2.17 19.11
CA LYS A 153 13.06 2.25 19.23
C LYS A 153 12.40 2.92 18.04
N LEU A 154 13.09 3.85 17.37
CA LEU A 154 12.54 4.55 16.21
C LEU A 154 12.37 3.59 15.03
N TYR A 155 13.39 2.79 14.72
CA TYR A 155 13.35 1.84 13.59
C TYR A 155 12.32 0.74 13.81
N LYS A 156 12.21 0.24 15.05
CA LYS A 156 11.14 -0.68 15.44
C LYS A 156 9.76 -0.07 15.26
N LYS A 157 9.57 1.18 15.68
CA LYS A 157 8.29 1.90 15.51
C LYS A 157 7.95 2.09 14.04
N ASN A 158 8.93 2.45 13.21
CA ASN A 158 8.75 2.59 11.76
C ASN A 158 8.30 1.27 11.13
N LEU A 159 8.98 0.17 11.46
CA LEU A 159 8.62 -1.16 10.97
C LEU A 159 7.21 -1.58 11.43
N ALA A 160 6.87 -1.31 12.69
CA ALA A 160 5.58 -1.68 13.26
C ALA A 160 4.38 -1.02 12.55
N GLN A 161 4.55 0.14 11.91
CA GLN A 161 3.48 0.80 11.17
C GLN A 161 2.96 -0.05 10.01
N PHE A 162 3.83 -0.80 9.32
CA PHE A 162 3.42 -1.70 8.23
C PHE A 162 2.61 -2.91 8.70
N TYR A 163 2.63 -3.19 10.00
CA TYR A 163 1.90 -4.28 10.64
C TYR A 163 0.82 -3.77 11.60
N ALA A 164 0.58 -2.46 11.62
CA ALA A 164 -0.40 -1.88 12.51
C ALA A 164 -1.80 -2.35 12.11
N THR A 165 -2.49 -2.97 13.06
CA THR A 165 -3.89 -3.40 12.92
C THR A 165 -4.81 -2.65 13.87
N GLN A 166 -4.38 -1.48 14.36
CA GLN A 166 -5.19 -0.66 15.26
C GLN A 166 -6.20 0.11 14.42
N PHE A 167 -7.37 -0.50 14.24
CA PHE A 167 -8.53 0.02 13.54
C PHE A 167 -9.65 0.34 14.51
#